data_AF-A0A2E9CMI3-F1
#
_entry.id   AF-A0A2E9CMI3-F1
#
_cell.length_a   1.000
_cell.length_b   1.000
_cell.length_c   1.000
_cell.angle_alpha   90.00
_cell.angle_beta   90.00
_cell.angle_gamma   90.00
#
_symmetry.space_group_name_H-M   'P 1'
#
loop_
_entity.id
_entity.type
_entity.pdbx_description
1 polymer ?
#
loop_
_entity_poly.entity_id
_entity_poly.type
_entity_poly.pdbx_seq_one_letter_code
_entity_poly.pdbx_strand_id
1 'polypeptide(L)'
;MVGAITSESAEGRPILMCQLVRPTGSTRIDRASLAHSHWACIDAQTFKAFWDEEVAAAEGRLDLETIWVATGLLLPVWNRLPQDDVRVWRIDNGAGTSILGRIIRPGAVEKLQAAFGLEQGIRLGARDLLTAVKAGDEVAIPGLGKARLAYVLVNSARRLEIRDYDADDRAWLKARGVFSEIIQYRTRLFVPVDRAVEILDAIIAERR
;
A
#
# COMPACT_ATOMS: atom_id res chain seq x y z
N MET A 1 -11.66 -25.81 -12.19
CA MET A 1 -10.80 -26.80 -12.89
C MET A 1 -9.72 -27.26 -11.91
N VAL A 2 -9.62 -28.56 -11.65
CA VAL A 2 -8.64 -29.12 -10.69
C VAL A 2 -7.47 -29.70 -11.46
N GLY A 3 -6.30 -29.07 -11.38
CA GLY A 3 -5.03 -29.68 -11.81
C GLY A 3 -4.50 -30.60 -10.72
N ALA A 4 -4.02 -31.79 -11.09
CA ALA A 4 -3.36 -32.71 -10.17
C ALA A 4 -1.89 -32.28 -9.99
N ILE A 5 -1.51 -31.95 -8.76
CA ILE A 5 -0.14 -31.56 -8.39
C ILE A 5 0.30 -32.48 -7.26
N THR A 6 1.53 -32.98 -7.27
CA THR A 6 2.06 -33.83 -6.19
C THR A 6 2.85 -32.97 -5.20
N SER A 7 2.59 -33.11 -3.91
CA SER A 7 3.38 -32.50 -2.82
C SER A 7 3.85 -33.58 -1.83
N GLU A 8 4.76 -33.27 -0.92
CA GLU A 8 5.31 -34.24 0.04
C GLU A 8 4.87 -33.90 1.47
N SER A 9 4.39 -34.91 2.20
CA SER A 9 4.01 -34.77 3.62
C SER A 9 5.24 -34.55 4.52
N ALA A 10 5.04 -34.13 5.77
CA ALA A 10 6.11 -34.08 6.78
C ALA A 10 6.83 -35.43 7.04
N GLU A 11 6.22 -36.54 6.63
CA GLU A 11 6.76 -37.91 6.72
C GLU A 11 7.33 -38.42 5.38
N GLY A 12 7.55 -37.56 4.37
CA GLY A 12 8.14 -37.94 3.09
C GLY A 12 7.21 -38.68 2.12
N ARG A 13 5.91 -38.80 2.43
CA ARG A 13 4.93 -39.46 1.54
C ARG A 13 4.34 -38.50 0.51
N PRO A 14 4.13 -38.95 -0.75
CA PRO A 14 3.48 -38.13 -1.77
C PRO A 14 1.98 -37.94 -1.44
N ILE A 15 1.54 -36.67 -1.45
CA ILE A 15 0.15 -36.24 -1.29
C ILE A 15 -0.36 -35.72 -2.64
N LEU A 16 -1.53 -36.19 -3.05
CA LEU A 16 -2.21 -35.67 -4.23
C LEU A 16 -2.93 -34.36 -3.87
N MET A 17 -2.55 -33.27 -4.54
CA MET A 17 -3.13 -31.96 -4.36
C MET A 17 -4.07 -31.61 -5.51
N CYS A 18 -5.12 -30.88 -5.16
CA CYS A 18 -6.11 -30.30 -6.03
C CYS A 18 -5.95 -28.77 -6.01
N GLN A 19 -5.91 -28.14 -7.18
CA GLN A 19 -5.95 -26.67 -7.28
C GLN A 19 -7.39 -26.20 -7.43
N LEU A 20 -7.82 -25.32 -6.54
CA LEU A 20 -9.11 -24.63 -6.57
C LEU A 20 -8.86 -23.26 -7.20
N VAL A 21 -9.50 -23.00 -8.34
CA VAL A 21 -9.31 -21.77 -9.12
C VAL A 21 -10.57 -20.93 -9.00
N ARG A 22 -10.39 -19.63 -8.75
CA ARG A 22 -11.41 -18.58 -8.62
C ARG A 22 -11.02 -17.41 -9.54
N PRO A 23 -11.93 -16.49 -9.89
CA PRO A 23 -11.58 -15.35 -10.73
C PRO A 23 -10.43 -14.50 -10.17
N THR A 24 -10.37 -14.34 -8.85
CA THR A 24 -9.42 -13.46 -8.15
C THR A 24 -8.25 -14.21 -7.50
N GLY A 25 -8.11 -15.52 -7.73
CA GLY A 25 -7.00 -16.26 -7.15
C GLY A 25 -7.12 -17.77 -7.26
N SER A 26 -6.19 -18.45 -6.60
CA SER A 26 -6.26 -19.90 -6.48
C SER A 26 -5.74 -20.38 -5.12
N THR A 27 -6.27 -21.50 -4.67
CA THR A 27 -5.89 -22.15 -3.42
C THR A 27 -5.62 -23.62 -3.69
N ARG A 28 -4.83 -24.27 -2.86
CA ARG A 28 -4.56 -25.70 -2.95
C ARG A 28 -5.20 -26.41 -1.76
N ILE A 29 -5.75 -27.58 -2.03
CA ILE A 29 -6.30 -28.48 -1.02
C ILE A 29 -5.82 -29.90 -1.36
N ASP A 30 -5.51 -30.72 -0.37
CA ASP A 30 -5.22 -32.12 -0.64
C ASP A 30 -6.51 -32.88 -0.99
N ARG A 31 -6.39 -33.96 -1.76
CA ARG A 31 -7.55 -34.71 -2.25
C ARG A 31 -8.38 -35.32 -1.12
N ALA A 32 -7.75 -35.72 -0.01
CA ALA A 32 -8.48 -36.30 1.11
C ALA A 32 -9.35 -35.23 1.78
N SER A 33 -8.82 -34.04 2.04
CA SER A 33 -9.59 -32.92 2.57
C SER A 33 -10.70 -32.46 1.62
N LEU A 34 -10.47 -32.49 0.30
CA LEU A 34 -11.52 -32.21 -0.68
C LEU A 34 -12.67 -33.22 -0.59
N ALA A 35 -12.37 -34.51 -0.40
CA ALA A 35 -13.38 -35.56 -0.26
C ALA A 35 -14.22 -35.42 1.03
N HIS A 36 -13.66 -34.82 2.09
CA HIS A 36 -14.37 -34.53 3.34
C HIS A 36 -15.00 -33.13 3.37
N SER A 37 -14.89 -32.37 2.28
CA SER A 37 -15.49 -31.04 2.19
C SER A 37 -16.96 -31.10 1.80
N HIS A 38 -17.67 -29.98 1.92
CA HIS A 38 -19.06 -29.84 1.45
C HIS A 38 -19.17 -29.49 -0.04
N TRP A 39 -18.10 -29.68 -0.82
CA TRP A 39 -18.10 -29.34 -2.24
C TRP A 39 -18.87 -30.40 -3.03
N ALA A 40 -19.82 -29.94 -3.84
CA ALA A 40 -20.59 -30.80 -4.73
C ALA A 40 -20.18 -30.56 -6.18
N CYS A 41 -20.24 -31.63 -6.98
CA CYS A 41 -20.12 -31.51 -8.43
C CYS A 41 -21.33 -30.77 -8.98
N ILE A 42 -21.10 -29.77 -9.83
CA ILE A 42 -22.12 -29.02 -10.55
C ILE A 42 -21.86 -29.10 -12.05
N ASP A 43 -22.89 -28.88 -12.85
CA ASP A 43 -22.75 -28.84 -14.30
C ASP A 43 -22.05 -27.55 -14.77
N ALA A 44 -21.59 -27.56 -16.02
CA ALA A 44 -20.82 -26.47 -16.59
C ALA A 44 -21.60 -25.15 -16.70
N GLN A 45 -22.92 -25.21 -16.91
CA GLN A 45 -23.75 -24.01 -17.05
C GLN A 45 -23.94 -23.32 -15.70
N THR A 46 -24.22 -24.10 -14.66
CA THR A 46 -24.31 -23.60 -13.27
C THR A 46 -22.96 -23.05 -12.81
N PHE A 47 -21.86 -23.74 -13.11
CA PHE A 47 -20.51 -23.25 -12.81
C PHE A 47 -20.24 -21.91 -13.48
N LYS A 48 -20.57 -21.76 -14.77
CA LYS A 48 -20.39 -20.51 -15.51
C LYS A 48 -21.18 -19.37 -14.86
N ALA A 49 -22.44 -19.61 -14.48
CA ALA A 49 -23.27 -18.59 -13.84
C ALA A 49 -22.66 -18.07 -12.53
N PHE A 50 -22.22 -18.96 -11.64
CA PHE A 50 -21.56 -18.56 -10.39
C PHE A 50 -20.19 -17.92 -10.64
N TRP A 51 -19.47 -18.37 -11.65
CA TRP A 51 -18.20 -17.75 -12.04
C TRP A 51 -18.38 -16.31 -12.50
N ASP A 52 -19.37 -16.05 -13.38
CA ASP A 52 -19.68 -14.71 -13.87
C ASP A 52 -20.13 -13.79 -12.73
N GLU A 53 -20.90 -14.31 -11.76
CA GLU A 53 -21.30 -13.58 -10.55
C GLU A 53 -20.08 -13.20 -9.69
N GLU A 54 -19.14 -14.13 -9.46
CA GLU A 54 -17.89 -13.84 -8.74
C GLU A 54 -17.03 -12.80 -9.49
N VAL A 55 -16.95 -12.88 -10.83
CA VAL A 55 -16.25 -11.90 -11.67
C VAL A 55 -16.86 -10.52 -11.50
N ALA A 56 -18.19 -10.39 -11.67
CA ALA A 56 -18.88 -9.11 -11.54
C ALA A 56 -18.73 -8.51 -10.13
N ALA A 57 -18.77 -9.35 -9.09
CA ALA A 57 -18.54 -8.92 -7.72
C ALA A 57 -17.10 -8.44 -7.48
N ALA A 58 -16.11 -9.05 -8.15
CA ALA A 58 -14.72 -8.65 -8.09
C ALA A 58 -14.44 -7.36 -8.85
N GLU A 59 -15.04 -7.16 -10.03
CA GLU A 59 -14.95 -5.91 -10.79
C GLU A 59 -15.47 -4.71 -10.01
N GLY A 60 -16.47 -4.92 -9.14
CA GLY A 60 -16.96 -3.89 -8.23
C GLY A 60 -16.02 -3.54 -7.07
N ARG A 61 -14.94 -4.30 -6.85
CA ARG A 61 -13.97 -4.11 -5.76
C ARG A 61 -12.56 -3.97 -6.33
N LEU A 62 -12.31 -2.84 -6.99
CA LEU A 62 -10.98 -2.52 -7.50
C LEU A 62 -10.11 -2.00 -6.35
N ASP A 63 -9.07 -2.77 -6.02
CA ASP A 63 -7.98 -2.30 -5.18
C ASP A 63 -7.03 -1.45 -6.02
N LEU A 64 -7.04 -0.14 -5.75
CA LEU A 64 -6.16 0.82 -6.41
C LEU A 64 -4.97 1.11 -5.50
N GLU A 65 -3.79 0.66 -5.91
CA GLU A 65 -2.53 0.98 -5.24
C GLU A 65 -1.65 1.83 -6.17
N THR A 66 -1.01 2.85 -5.59
CA THR A 66 0.01 3.63 -6.28
C THR A 66 1.38 3.11 -5.86
N ILE A 67 2.16 2.67 -6.84
CA ILE A 67 3.56 2.30 -6.63
C ILE A 67 4.47 3.34 -7.30
N TRP A 68 5.57 3.66 -6.62
CA TRP A 68 6.61 4.52 -7.17
C TRP A 68 7.69 3.64 -7.77
N VAL A 69 8.10 3.93 -9.01
CA VAL A 69 9.09 3.11 -9.72
C VAL A 69 10.20 4.01 -10.26
N ALA A 70 11.44 3.71 -9.87
CA ALA A 70 12.62 4.28 -10.52
C ALA A 70 12.93 3.47 -11.79
N THR A 71 12.91 4.12 -12.94
CA THR A 71 13.12 3.51 -14.26
C THR A 71 14.30 4.16 -14.99
N GLY A 72 14.75 3.56 -16.10
CA GLY A 72 15.86 4.08 -16.91
C GLY A 72 17.20 3.39 -16.61
N LEU A 73 18.31 4.13 -16.74
CA LEU A 73 19.65 3.60 -16.47
C LEU A 73 19.89 3.53 -14.95
N LEU A 74 19.59 2.37 -14.35
CA LEU A 74 19.71 2.19 -12.89
C LEU A 74 21.14 1.96 -12.41
N LEU A 75 21.96 1.22 -13.18
CA LEU A 75 23.32 0.85 -12.77
C LEU A 75 24.21 2.07 -12.45
N PRO A 76 24.22 3.15 -13.28
CA PRO A 76 25.06 4.32 -12.98
C PRO A 76 24.69 5.06 -11.70
N VAL A 77 23.47 4.88 -11.20
CA VAL A 77 22.93 5.63 -10.05
C VAL A 77 22.56 4.71 -8.88
N TRP A 78 23.03 3.46 -8.92
CA TRP A 78 22.66 2.40 -7.98
C TRP A 78 22.93 2.77 -6.52
N ASN A 79 24.02 3.49 -6.27
CA ASN A 79 24.43 3.97 -4.95
C ASN A 79 23.54 5.08 -4.38
N ARG A 80 22.72 5.75 -5.21
CA ARG A 80 21.80 6.83 -4.80
C ARG A 80 20.38 6.33 -4.52
N LEU A 81 20.05 5.13 -4.99
CA LEU A 81 18.77 4.49 -4.71
C LEU A 81 18.76 3.96 -3.25
N PRO A 82 17.56 3.74 -2.65
CA PRO A 82 17.43 3.13 -1.32
C PRO A 82 18.19 1.78 -1.24
N GLN A 83 18.44 1.20 -0.07
CA GLN A 83 19.24 -0.06 0.02
C GLN A 83 18.49 -1.21 0.71
N ASP A 84 17.27 -0.93 1.14
CA ASP A 84 16.33 -1.80 1.81
C ASP A 84 15.72 -2.89 0.90
N ASP A 85 15.42 -2.56 -0.36
CA ASP A 85 14.90 -3.53 -1.34
C ASP A 85 15.51 -3.31 -2.73
N VAL A 86 16.54 -4.08 -3.09
CA VAL A 86 17.34 -3.91 -4.31
C VAL A 86 16.79 -4.65 -5.54
N ARG A 87 15.59 -5.22 -5.48
CA ARG A 87 15.01 -6.01 -6.59
C ARG A 87 14.63 -5.12 -7.77
N VAL A 88 14.89 -5.63 -8.98
CA VAL A 88 14.42 -5.03 -10.24
C VAL A 88 13.21 -5.84 -10.73
N TRP A 89 12.12 -5.13 -10.97
CA TRP A 89 10.84 -5.69 -11.40
C TRP A 89 10.62 -5.43 -12.89
N ARG A 90 9.97 -6.39 -13.55
CA ARG A 90 9.30 -6.18 -14.83
C ARG A 90 7.81 -6.04 -14.54
N ILE A 91 7.25 -4.90 -14.94
CA ILE A 91 5.84 -4.56 -14.74
C ILE A 91 5.20 -4.51 -16.13
N ASP A 92 4.29 -5.43 -16.39
CA ASP A 92 3.56 -5.55 -17.66
C ASP A 92 2.17 -4.92 -17.53
N ASN A 93 1.80 -4.06 -18.47
CA ASN A 93 0.48 -3.41 -18.46
C ASN A 93 -0.62 -4.22 -19.16
N GLY A 94 -0.34 -5.48 -19.54
CA GLY A 94 -1.25 -6.34 -20.32
C GLY A 94 -1.46 -5.91 -21.78
N ALA A 95 -1.10 -4.69 -22.16
CA ALA A 95 -1.20 -4.13 -23.50
C ALA A 95 0.11 -4.27 -24.30
N GLY A 96 0.98 -5.22 -23.92
CA GLY A 96 2.25 -5.49 -24.59
C GLY A 96 3.37 -4.49 -24.28
N THR A 97 3.16 -3.57 -23.34
CA THR A 97 4.24 -2.69 -22.85
C THR A 97 4.71 -3.18 -21.49
N SER A 98 6.03 -3.37 -21.37
CA SER A 98 6.69 -3.75 -20.12
C SER A 98 7.63 -2.65 -19.66
N ILE A 99 7.60 -2.32 -18.37
CA ILE A 99 8.53 -1.38 -17.74
C ILE A 99 9.49 -2.18 -16.85
N LEU A 100 10.79 -1.92 -16.99
CA LEU A 100 11.80 -2.38 -16.06
C LEU A 100 12.16 -1.27 -15.08
N GLY A 101 12.14 -1.59 -13.79
CA GLY A 101 12.43 -0.59 -12.78
C GLY A 101 12.53 -1.16 -11.38
N ARG A 102 12.82 -0.27 -10.44
CA ARG A 102 12.90 -0.59 -9.02
C ARG A 102 11.76 0.10 -8.29
N ILE A 103 11.00 -0.66 -7.51
CA ILE A 103 9.93 -0.11 -6.68
C ILE A 103 10.55 0.66 -5.52
N ILE A 104 10.09 1.89 -5.31
CA ILE A 104 10.53 2.81 -4.27
C ILE A 104 9.38 2.98 -3.28
N ARG A 105 9.68 2.82 -1.99
CA ARG A 105 8.68 3.07 -0.95
C ARG A 105 8.40 4.58 -0.85
N PRO A 106 7.15 5.01 -0.59
CA PRO A 106 6.82 6.43 -0.49
C PRO A 106 7.73 7.23 0.46
N GLY A 107 8.07 6.68 1.64
CA GLY A 107 8.97 7.35 2.60
C GLY A 107 10.40 7.57 2.10
N ALA A 108 10.84 6.84 1.07
CA ALA A 108 12.17 7.02 0.48
C ALA A 108 12.20 8.07 -0.66
N VAL A 109 11.04 8.56 -1.11
CA VAL A 109 10.94 9.48 -2.26
C VAL A 109 11.62 10.81 -1.97
N GLU A 110 11.40 11.40 -0.79
CA GLU A 110 12.03 12.69 -0.40
C GLU A 110 13.56 12.61 -0.45
N LYS A 111 14.14 11.55 0.15
CA LYS A 111 15.58 11.30 0.15
C LYS A 111 16.12 11.07 -1.26
N LEU A 112 15.37 10.33 -2.08
CA LEU A 112 15.73 10.09 -3.46
C LEU A 112 15.75 11.40 -4.26
N GLN A 113 14.73 12.25 -4.12
CA GLN A 113 14.72 13.56 -4.77
C GLN A 113 15.94 14.40 -4.40
N ALA A 114 16.28 14.48 -3.12
CA ALA A 114 17.48 15.19 -2.67
C ALA A 114 18.77 14.63 -3.30
N ALA A 115 18.91 13.30 -3.36
CA ALA A 115 20.09 12.65 -3.96
C ALA A 115 20.25 12.93 -5.47
N PHE A 116 19.19 13.34 -6.15
CA PHE A 116 19.18 13.68 -7.57
C PHE A 116 18.98 15.19 -7.83
N GLY A 117 18.91 16.03 -6.80
CA GLY A 117 18.67 17.47 -6.94
C GLY A 117 17.26 17.82 -7.47
N LEU A 118 16.28 16.95 -7.21
CA LEU A 118 14.89 17.06 -7.69
C LEU A 118 13.93 17.57 -6.60
N GLU A 119 14.41 18.45 -5.72
CA GLU A 119 13.75 18.84 -4.46
C GLU A 119 12.36 19.49 -4.60
N GLN A 120 11.86 19.69 -5.83
CA GLN A 120 10.50 20.20 -6.11
C GLN A 120 9.72 19.40 -7.16
N GLY A 121 10.27 18.30 -7.68
CA GLY A 121 9.68 17.59 -8.82
C GLY A 121 8.50 16.67 -8.48
N ILE A 122 8.57 16.01 -7.32
CA ILE A 122 7.63 14.97 -6.90
C ILE A 122 7.03 15.37 -5.53
N ARG A 123 5.71 15.28 -5.41
CA ARG A 123 4.98 15.51 -4.16
C ARG A 123 4.10 14.30 -3.90
N LEU A 124 4.24 13.72 -2.72
CA LEU A 124 3.45 12.58 -2.27
C LEU A 124 2.01 13.02 -2.00
N GLY A 125 1.03 12.21 -2.42
CA GLY A 125 -0.38 12.43 -2.09
C GLY A 125 -0.70 11.95 -0.66
N ALA A 126 -1.92 12.22 -0.17
CA ALA A 126 -2.30 11.82 1.19
C ALA A 126 -2.14 10.31 1.45
N ARG A 127 -2.50 9.47 0.49
CA ARG A 127 -2.35 8.01 0.60
C ARG A 127 -0.89 7.59 0.73
N ASP A 128 0.00 8.18 -0.06
CA ASP A 128 1.44 7.92 0.00
C ASP A 128 2.02 8.30 1.36
N LEU A 129 1.63 9.47 1.90
CA LEU A 129 2.04 9.91 3.23
C LEU A 129 1.58 8.93 4.30
N LEU A 130 0.32 8.47 4.24
CA LEU A 130 -0.21 7.49 5.19
C LEU A 130 0.50 6.14 5.10
N THR A 131 0.79 5.67 3.90
CA THR A 131 1.55 4.43 3.70
C THR A 131 2.96 4.55 4.28
N ALA A 132 3.65 5.68 4.03
CA ALA A 132 4.97 5.93 4.58
C ALA A 132 4.98 5.95 6.12
N VAL A 133 4.10 6.74 6.74
CA VAL A 133 4.11 6.87 8.21
C VAL A 133 3.68 5.59 8.92
N LYS A 134 2.77 4.81 8.33
CA LYS A 134 2.42 3.48 8.85
C LYS A 134 3.56 2.48 8.74
N ALA A 135 4.43 2.63 7.75
CA ALA A 135 5.67 1.85 7.62
C ALA A 135 6.78 2.30 8.59
N GLY A 136 6.55 3.37 9.36
CA GLY A 136 7.46 3.88 10.39
C GLY A 136 8.27 5.10 9.97
N ASP A 137 8.06 5.61 8.75
CA ASP A 137 8.73 6.82 8.28
C ASP A 137 8.11 8.08 8.92
N GLU A 138 8.89 9.15 8.96
CA GLU A 138 8.38 10.50 9.23
C GLU A 138 8.56 11.30 7.95
N VAL A 139 7.47 11.84 7.39
CA VAL A 139 7.46 12.44 6.04
C VAL A 139 7.02 13.89 6.07
N ALA A 140 7.64 14.74 5.23
CA ALA A 140 7.22 16.12 5.08
C ALA A 140 5.78 16.20 4.52
N ILE A 141 4.98 17.15 5.04
CA ILE A 141 3.65 17.43 4.50
C ILE A 141 3.79 18.50 3.41
N PRO A 142 3.46 18.20 2.14
CA PRO A 142 3.58 19.17 1.05
C PRO A 142 2.82 20.47 1.37
N GLY A 143 3.50 21.61 1.21
CA GLY A 143 2.90 22.94 1.42
C GLY A 143 2.87 23.44 2.86
N LEU A 144 3.27 22.64 3.86
CA LEU A 144 3.33 23.06 5.27
C LEU A 144 4.76 23.34 5.77
N GLY A 145 5.65 23.78 4.88
CA GLY A 145 7.01 24.16 5.24
C GLY A 145 7.78 23.01 5.89
N LYS A 146 8.12 23.16 7.18
CA LYS A 146 8.89 22.17 7.96
C LYS A 146 8.03 21.08 8.58
N ALA A 147 6.70 21.17 8.48
CA ALA A 147 5.81 20.25 9.16
C ALA A 147 5.98 18.82 8.64
N ARG A 148 6.01 17.87 9.57
CA ARG A 148 6.14 16.44 9.26
C ARG A 148 4.98 15.65 9.85
N LEU A 149 4.55 14.62 9.12
CA LEU A 149 3.58 13.64 9.59
C LEU A 149 4.32 12.43 10.15
N ALA A 150 3.90 11.97 11.34
CA ALA A 150 4.47 10.81 12.01
C ALA A 150 3.36 9.90 12.57
N TYR A 151 3.61 8.58 12.59
CA TYR A 151 2.71 7.61 13.23
C TYR A 151 3.22 7.23 14.62
N VAL A 152 2.59 7.80 15.64
CA VAL A 152 3.09 7.78 17.02
C VAL A 152 2.19 6.98 17.95
N LEU A 153 2.76 6.39 18.99
CA LEU A 153 1.99 5.78 20.07
C LEU A 153 1.77 6.81 21.18
N VAL A 154 0.52 7.13 21.48
CA VAL A 154 0.12 8.07 22.54
C VAL A 154 -1.01 7.43 23.34
N ASN A 155 -0.84 7.33 24.66
CA ASN A 155 -1.81 6.70 25.56
C ASN A 155 -2.28 5.32 25.06
N SER A 156 -1.33 4.47 24.65
CA SER A 156 -1.56 3.12 24.10
C SER A 156 -2.38 3.06 22.80
N ALA A 157 -2.64 4.21 22.14
CA ALA A 157 -3.30 4.28 20.85
C ALA A 157 -2.33 4.81 19.78
N ARG A 158 -2.38 4.23 18.58
CA ARG A 158 -1.61 4.73 17.43
C ARG A 158 -2.33 5.93 16.81
N ARG A 159 -1.60 7.02 16.60
CA ARG A 159 -2.14 8.29 16.12
C ARG A 159 -1.24 8.90 15.06
N LEU A 160 -1.84 9.69 14.18
CA LEU A 160 -1.13 10.49 13.19
C LEU A 160 -0.87 11.86 13.78
N GLU A 161 0.38 12.21 14.01
CA GLU A 161 0.80 13.49 14.58
C GLU A 161 1.38 14.39 13.50
N ILE A 162 1.00 15.67 13.53
CA ILE A 162 1.67 16.74 12.78
C ILE A 162 2.69 17.39 13.71
N ARG A 163 3.97 17.27 13.37
CA ARG A 163 5.11 17.86 14.08
C ARG A 163 5.63 19.08 13.34
N ASP A 164 6.35 19.95 14.07
CA ASP A 164 7.07 21.10 13.52
C ASP A 164 6.23 22.01 12.61
N TYR A 165 4.93 22.10 12.89
CA TYR A 165 4.01 23.01 12.22
C TYR A 165 4.21 24.45 12.68
N ASP A 166 3.94 25.41 11.80
CA ASP A 166 3.94 26.83 12.17
C ASP A 166 2.75 27.14 13.11
N ALA A 167 3.00 27.90 14.18
CA ALA A 167 1.97 28.23 15.15
C ALA A 167 0.79 29.00 14.52
N ASP A 168 1.05 29.77 13.46
CA ASP A 168 0.03 30.53 12.72
C ASP A 168 -0.90 29.59 11.92
N ASP A 169 -0.41 28.43 11.50
CA ASP A 169 -1.20 27.42 10.78
C ASP A 169 -2.15 26.65 11.70
N ARG A 170 -1.99 26.74 13.02
CA ARG A 170 -2.74 25.93 14.00
C ARG A 170 -4.26 26.10 13.88
N ALA A 171 -4.74 27.34 13.78
CA ALA A 171 -6.17 27.62 13.66
C ALA A 171 -6.74 27.10 12.33
N TRP A 172 -5.96 27.25 11.26
CA TRP A 172 -6.30 26.78 9.91
C TRP A 172 -6.31 25.24 9.83
N LEU A 173 -5.34 24.55 10.44
CA LEU A 173 -5.31 23.08 10.55
C LEU A 173 -6.54 22.57 11.30
N LYS A 174 -6.91 23.23 12.41
CA LYS A 174 -8.10 22.87 13.18
C LYS A 174 -9.39 22.96 12.37
N ALA A 175 -9.53 24.01 11.55
CA ALA A 175 -10.69 24.17 10.68
C ALA A 175 -10.86 23.03 9.66
N ARG A 176 -9.78 22.28 9.36
CA ARG A 176 -9.79 21.11 8.45
C ARG A 176 -10.02 19.78 9.17
N GLY A 177 -10.24 19.78 10.47
CA GLY A 177 -10.49 18.56 11.25
C GLY A 177 -9.26 17.98 11.95
N VAL A 178 -8.12 18.68 11.92
CA VAL A 178 -7.00 18.37 12.82
C VAL A 178 -7.41 18.76 14.23
N PHE A 179 -7.16 17.90 15.22
CA PHE A 179 -7.45 18.21 16.61
C PHE A 179 -6.17 18.39 17.42
N SER A 180 -6.27 19.07 18.56
CA SER A 180 -5.12 19.33 19.44
C SER A 180 -5.33 18.69 20.80
N GLU A 181 -4.27 18.13 21.37
CA GLU A 181 -4.25 17.71 22.77
C GLU A 181 -3.02 18.29 23.47
N ILE A 182 -3.16 18.54 24.78
CA ILE A 182 -2.03 18.95 25.62
C ILE A 182 -1.46 17.69 26.26
N ILE A 183 -0.26 17.30 25.84
CA ILE A 183 0.44 16.12 26.35
C ILE A 183 1.83 16.57 26.80
N GLN A 184 2.22 16.22 28.03
CA GLN A 184 3.50 16.64 28.62
C GLN A 184 3.73 18.17 28.50
N TYR A 185 2.69 18.95 28.83
CA TYR A 185 2.70 20.42 28.79
C TYR A 185 2.94 21.03 27.39
N ARG A 186 2.80 20.25 26.31
CA ARG A 186 2.91 20.74 24.93
C ARG A 186 1.62 20.52 24.15
N THR A 187 1.25 21.49 23.32
CA THR A 187 0.12 21.36 22.38
C THR A 187 0.57 20.57 21.16
N ARG A 188 0.04 19.35 21.01
CA ARG A 188 0.32 18.45 19.88
C ARG A 188 -0.89 18.41 18.96
N LEU A 189 -0.67 18.31 17.66
CA LEU A 189 -1.71 18.24 16.65
C LEU A 189 -1.81 16.84 16.07
N PHE A 190 -3.04 16.36 15.89
CA PHE A 190 -3.31 15.01 15.42
C PHE A 190 -4.37 15.01 14.31
N VAL A 191 -4.17 14.12 13.34
CA VAL A 191 -5.13 13.84 12.27
C VAL A 191 -5.98 12.62 12.65
N PRO A 192 -7.32 12.70 12.62
CA PRO A 192 -8.20 11.55 12.78
C PRO A 192 -7.90 10.46 11.73
N VAL A 193 -7.65 9.22 12.17
CA VAL A 193 -7.18 8.12 11.29
C VAL A 193 -8.24 7.72 10.27
N ASP A 194 -9.51 7.79 10.64
CA ASP A 194 -10.69 7.47 9.82
C ASP A 194 -10.91 8.45 8.67
N ARG A 195 -10.54 9.72 8.85
CA ARG A 195 -10.67 10.79 7.83
C ARG A 195 -9.32 11.30 7.32
N ALA A 196 -8.24 10.58 7.60
CA ALA A 196 -6.90 11.09 7.37
C ALA A 196 -6.61 11.41 5.90
N VAL A 197 -7.09 10.59 4.96
CA VAL A 197 -6.91 10.84 3.52
C VAL A 197 -7.57 12.15 3.12
N GLU A 198 -8.85 12.32 3.46
CA GLU A 198 -9.64 13.51 3.13
C GLU A 198 -8.99 14.79 3.68
N ILE A 199 -8.59 14.77 4.96
CA ILE A 199 -8.00 15.93 5.64
C ILE A 199 -6.64 16.29 5.03
N LEU A 200 -5.78 15.29 4.81
CA LEU A 200 -4.47 15.53 4.22
C LEU A 200 -4.57 16.00 2.77
N ASP A 201 -5.49 15.46 1.97
CA ASP A 201 -5.72 15.92 0.60
C ASP A 201 -6.18 17.39 0.58
N ALA A 202 -7.09 17.78 1.48
CA ALA A 202 -7.52 19.17 1.61
C ALA A 202 -6.35 20.11 1.99
N ILE A 203 -5.52 19.70 2.96
CA ILE A 203 -4.32 20.45 3.37
C ILE A 203 -3.35 20.63 2.19
N ILE A 204 -3.06 19.55 1.46
CA ILE A 204 -2.11 19.54 0.34
C ILE A 204 -2.64 20.38 -0.84
N ALA A 205 -3.94 20.29 -1.14
CA ALA A 205 -4.53 21.00 -2.27
C ALA A 205 -4.50 22.52 -2.10
N GLU A 206 -4.72 23.02 -0.88
CA GLU A 206 -4.79 24.45 -0.60
C GLU A 206 -3.44 25.13 -0.38
N ARG A 207 -2.38 24.35 -0.09
CA ARG A 207 -1.01 24.86 0.13
C ARG A 207 -0.08 24.58 -1.06
N ARG A 208 -0.65 24.39 -2.24
CA ARG A 208 0.07 23.94 -3.45
C ARG A 208 0.95 25.01 -4.11
#